data_AF-A0A2S2P900-F1
#
_entry.id   AF-A0A2S2P900-F1
#
_cell.length_a   1.000
_cell.length_b   1.000
_cell.length_c   1.000
_cell.angle_alpha   90.00
_cell.angle_beta   90.00
_cell.angle_gamma   90.00
#
_symmetry.space_group_name_H-M   'P 1'
#
loop_
_entity.id
_entity.type
_entity.pdbx_description
1 polymer ?
#
loop_
_entity_poly.entity_id
_entity_poly.type
_entity_poly.pdbx_seq_one_letter_code
_entity_poly.pdbx_strand_id
1 'polypeptide(L)'
;MHGTCSKPLECKCEKGWQGILCQIPVCSEGCHRDRGYCRKPNECRCKVGWWGKNCTQCFAYPGCVHGTCNRPWECNCKPGWGGMLCDQELKYCETNNVTCQNGATCVSLPEEDGNYRCLCADGYIGRNCEVDKKKVEIVGLVPPKPSLMLLKSTTTTPSTVSEDLLLEGDDEYEEETTKPNSSIVSLVNENESLNETI
;
A
#
# COMPACT_ATOMS: atom_id res chain seq x y z
N MET A 1 20.34 29.01 17.73
CA MET A 1 19.35 30.11 17.75
C MET A 1 19.76 31.08 16.66
N HIS A 2 18.89 31.32 15.67
CA HIS A 2 19.21 32.09 14.45
C HIS A 2 18.36 33.36 14.38
N GLY A 3 18.52 34.23 15.37
CA GLY A 3 17.71 35.44 15.53
C GLY A 3 17.99 36.18 16.83
N THR A 4 17.33 37.31 17.03
CA THR A 4 17.43 38.13 18.24
C THR A 4 16.09 38.18 18.98
N CYS A 5 16.08 38.01 20.30
CA CYS A 5 14.86 38.02 21.10
C CYS A 5 14.82 39.24 22.02
N SER A 6 13.75 40.02 21.94
CA SER A 6 13.56 41.21 22.79
C SER A 6 12.86 40.87 24.10
N LYS A 7 12.00 39.84 24.10
CA LYS A 7 11.32 39.28 25.28
C LYS A 7 11.23 37.76 25.13
N PRO A 8 10.88 37.01 26.19
CA PRO A 8 10.58 35.59 26.06
C PRO A 8 9.54 35.36 24.94
N LEU A 9 9.85 34.46 24.01
CA LEU A 9 9.02 34.10 22.84
C LEU A 9 8.80 35.23 21.79
N GLU A 10 9.35 36.43 22.00
CA GLU A 10 9.27 37.55 21.07
C GLU A 10 10.61 37.71 20.33
N CYS A 11 10.84 36.78 19.39
CA CYS A 11 12.09 36.67 18.64
C CYS A 11 11.93 37.10 17.17
N LYS A 12 12.88 37.89 16.67
CA LYS A 12 13.03 38.26 15.27
C LYS A 12 14.03 37.33 14.60
N CYS A 13 13.55 36.50 13.69
CA CYS A 13 14.38 35.49 13.03
C CYS A 13 15.22 36.04 11.88
N GLU A 14 16.39 35.45 11.67
CA GLU A 14 17.21 35.63 10.48
C GLU A 14 16.54 35.03 9.24
N LYS A 15 16.98 35.47 8.04
CA LYS A 15 16.42 34.97 6.78
C LYS A 15 16.56 33.46 6.69
N GLY A 16 15.44 32.77 6.46
CA GLY A 16 15.41 31.31 6.33
C GLY A 16 15.16 30.56 7.63
N TRP A 17 14.88 31.25 8.73
CA TRP A 17 14.50 30.66 10.01
C TRP A 17 13.12 31.14 10.46
N GLN A 18 12.42 30.27 11.17
CA GLN A 18 11.08 30.51 11.69
C GLN A 18 10.87 29.81 13.04
N GLY A 19 9.65 29.92 13.56
CA GLY A 19 9.28 29.41 14.88
C GLY A 19 9.51 30.45 15.98
N ILE A 20 8.91 30.20 17.14
CA ILE A 20 8.93 31.11 18.30
C ILE A 20 10.34 31.41 18.84
N LEU A 21 11.32 30.54 18.57
CA LEU A 21 12.72 30.71 19.00
C LEU A 21 13.71 30.68 17.82
N CYS A 22 13.22 30.86 16.58
CA CYS A 22 14.04 30.89 15.37
C CYS A 22 14.97 29.66 15.22
N GLN A 23 14.43 28.49 15.56
CA GLN A 23 15.13 27.20 15.52
C GLN A 23 14.64 26.27 14.42
N ILE A 24 13.54 26.62 13.74
CA ILE A 24 12.97 25.82 12.66
C ILE A 24 13.44 26.41 11.33
N PRO A 25 14.13 25.64 10.46
CA PRO A 25 14.50 26.13 9.15
C PRO A 25 13.27 26.29 8.26
N VAL A 26 13.29 27.31 7.39
CA VAL A 26 12.32 27.49 6.33
C VAL A 26 12.80 26.69 5.13
N CYS A 27 12.01 25.68 4.74
CA CYS A 27 12.33 24.82 3.60
C CYS A 27 12.26 25.60 2.28
N SER A 28 12.78 25.01 1.20
CA SER A 28 12.72 25.64 -0.12
C SER A 28 11.29 25.97 -0.53
N GLU A 29 11.13 27.03 -1.30
CA GLU A 29 9.83 27.40 -1.87
C GLU A 29 9.24 26.24 -2.68
N GLY A 30 7.97 25.94 -2.44
CA GLY A 30 7.27 24.82 -3.08
C GLY A 30 7.54 23.43 -2.50
N CYS A 31 8.38 23.29 -1.46
CA CYS A 31 8.59 22.01 -0.78
C CYS A 31 7.27 21.50 -0.17
N HIS A 32 6.90 20.25 -0.46
CA HIS A 32 5.64 19.69 0.00
C HIS A 32 5.61 19.56 1.54
N ARG A 33 4.55 20.06 2.18
CA ARG A 33 4.45 20.15 3.66
C ARG A 33 4.49 18.79 4.36
N ASP A 34 3.76 17.81 3.83
CA ASP A 34 3.67 16.49 4.47
C ASP A 34 4.69 15.46 3.97
N ARG A 35 5.29 15.70 2.79
CA ARG A 35 6.13 14.74 2.06
C ARG A 35 7.59 15.18 1.97
N GLY A 36 7.86 16.46 2.23
CA GLY A 36 9.19 17.03 2.34
C GLY A 36 9.49 17.48 3.77
N TYR A 37 10.77 17.70 4.04
CA TYR A 37 11.29 18.34 5.25
C TYR A 37 12.64 18.98 4.95
N CYS A 38 13.15 19.82 5.84
CA CYS A 38 14.45 20.45 5.68
C CYS A 38 15.23 20.44 6.99
N ARG A 39 16.55 20.25 6.91
CA ARG A 39 17.45 20.39 8.06
C ARG A 39 18.17 21.73 8.02
N LYS A 40 18.25 22.36 6.85
CA LYS A 40 18.81 23.69 6.63
C LYS A 40 17.86 24.57 5.82
N PRO A 41 17.95 25.90 5.93
CA PRO A 41 17.15 26.80 5.12
C PRO A 41 17.32 26.55 3.62
N ASN A 42 16.26 26.74 2.84
CA ASN A 42 16.22 26.54 1.38
C ASN A 42 16.56 25.11 0.89
N GLU A 43 16.58 24.13 1.78
CA GLU A 43 16.68 22.71 1.44
C GLU A 43 15.27 22.11 1.30
N CYS A 44 15.11 21.06 0.49
CA CYS A 44 13.95 20.19 0.53
C CYS A 44 14.40 18.75 0.38
N ARG A 45 14.20 17.97 1.44
CA ARG A 45 14.49 16.54 1.51
C ARG A 45 13.18 15.78 1.49
N CYS A 46 13.10 14.76 0.66
CA CYS A 46 11.90 13.97 0.54
C CYS A 46 11.85 12.87 1.58
N LYS A 47 10.64 12.60 2.09
CA LYS A 47 10.35 11.39 2.86
C LYS A 47 10.43 10.18 1.93
N VAL A 48 10.62 9.00 2.52
CA VAL A 48 10.72 7.73 1.79
C VAL A 48 9.53 7.56 0.86
N GLY A 49 9.80 7.17 -0.39
CA GLY A 49 8.77 6.99 -1.41
C GLY A 49 8.43 8.24 -2.23
N TRP A 50 8.99 9.41 -1.89
CA TRP A 50 8.81 10.66 -2.64
C TRP A 50 10.13 11.17 -3.21
N TRP A 51 10.04 11.90 -4.32
CA TRP A 51 11.19 12.51 -5.01
C TRP A 51 10.80 13.76 -5.79
N GLY A 52 11.78 14.30 -6.51
CA GLY A 52 11.71 15.56 -7.22
C GLY A 52 12.11 16.74 -6.33
N LYS A 53 12.33 17.90 -6.95
CA LYS A 53 12.81 19.13 -6.26
C LYS A 53 11.91 19.55 -5.08
N ASN A 54 10.62 19.29 -5.20
CA ASN A 54 9.59 19.70 -4.25
C ASN A 54 8.94 18.53 -3.49
N CYS A 55 9.44 17.30 -3.67
CA CYS A 55 8.87 16.09 -3.05
C CYS A 55 7.39 15.84 -3.39
N THR A 56 7.00 16.19 -4.61
CA THR A 56 5.63 16.04 -5.12
C THR A 56 5.44 14.76 -5.93
N GLN A 57 6.52 14.15 -6.41
CA GLN A 57 6.50 12.96 -7.25
C GLN A 57 6.68 11.71 -6.39
N CYS A 58 5.87 10.68 -6.63
CA CYS A 58 6.04 9.38 -5.98
C CYS A 58 7.07 8.54 -6.73
N PHE A 59 7.76 7.66 -6.00
CA PHE A 59 8.44 6.53 -6.61
C PHE A 59 7.40 5.47 -6.95
N ALA A 60 7.36 5.05 -8.20
CA ALA A 60 6.60 3.86 -8.59
C ALA A 60 7.24 2.60 -7.99
N TYR A 61 6.50 1.50 -8.01
CA TYR A 61 7.04 0.21 -7.59
C TYR A 61 8.32 -0.14 -8.41
N PRO A 62 9.40 -0.66 -7.78
CA PRO A 62 10.60 -1.03 -8.51
C PRO A 62 10.30 -2.07 -9.61
N GLY A 63 10.71 -1.78 -10.84
CA GLY A 63 10.40 -2.61 -12.01
C GLY A 63 9.10 -2.25 -12.74
N CYS A 64 8.37 -1.23 -12.28
CA CYS A 64 7.21 -0.70 -13.00
C CYS A 64 7.63 -0.13 -14.38
N VAL A 65 7.19 -0.77 -15.47
CA VAL A 65 7.62 -0.41 -16.83
C VAL A 65 6.65 0.57 -17.48
N HIS A 66 5.38 0.19 -17.59
CA HIS A 66 4.33 0.99 -18.25
C HIS A 66 3.24 1.48 -17.30
N GLY A 67 3.62 1.85 -16.08
CA GLY A 67 2.70 2.35 -15.06
C GLY A 67 3.04 3.74 -14.52
N THR A 68 2.14 4.28 -13.71
CA THR A 68 2.33 5.50 -12.92
C THR A 68 1.99 5.25 -11.45
N CYS A 69 2.21 6.23 -10.58
CA CYS A 69 1.87 6.12 -9.17
C CYS A 69 1.08 7.35 -8.71
N ASN A 70 0.16 7.16 -7.76
CA ASN A 70 -0.47 8.26 -7.02
C ASN A 70 0.09 8.33 -5.59
N ARG A 71 0.38 7.16 -5.02
CA ARG A 71 1.13 7.00 -3.78
C ARG A 71 2.42 6.22 -4.03
N PRO A 72 3.42 6.36 -3.16
CA PRO A 72 4.66 5.61 -3.30
C PRO A 72 4.42 4.11 -3.41
N TRP A 73 5.23 3.46 -4.24
CA TRP A 73 5.24 2.00 -4.45
C TRP A 73 3.99 1.45 -5.14
N GLU A 74 3.18 2.30 -5.75
CA GLU A 74 2.13 1.85 -6.68
C GLU A 74 2.71 1.66 -8.10
N CYS A 75 2.07 0.81 -8.89
CA CYS A 75 2.27 0.69 -10.33
C CYS A 75 0.91 0.59 -11.03
N ASN A 76 0.29 1.74 -11.28
CA ASN A 76 -1.00 1.86 -11.96
C ASN A 76 -0.77 1.78 -13.47
N CYS A 77 -1.12 0.66 -14.08
CA CYS A 77 -0.85 0.41 -15.50
C CYS A 77 -1.56 1.40 -16.42
N LYS A 78 -0.85 1.83 -17.46
CA LYS A 78 -1.45 2.58 -18.56
C LYS A 78 -2.39 1.67 -19.35
N PRO A 79 -3.37 2.24 -20.08
CA PRO A 79 -4.22 1.46 -20.97
C PRO A 79 -3.40 0.58 -21.92
N GLY A 80 -3.81 -0.69 -22.05
CA GLY A 80 -3.11 -1.69 -22.87
C GLY A 80 -1.99 -2.46 -22.14
N TRP A 81 -1.73 -2.17 -20.87
CA TRP A 81 -0.73 -2.88 -20.06
C TRP A 81 -1.36 -3.50 -18.81
N GLY A 82 -0.81 -4.62 -18.37
CA GLY A 82 -1.25 -5.39 -17.22
C GLY A 82 -0.10 -6.09 -16.49
N GLY A 83 -0.46 -6.90 -15.50
CA GLY A 83 0.49 -7.50 -14.57
C GLY A 83 0.90 -6.55 -13.44
N MET A 84 1.51 -7.10 -12.40
CA MET A 84 1.91 -6.33 -11.20
C MET A 84 2.93 -5.23 -11.49
N LEU A 85 3.72 -5.38 -12.57
CA LEU A 85 4.77 -4.44 -12.98
C LEU A 85 4.43 -3.67 -14.26
N CYS A 86 3.22 -3.85 -14.78
CA CYS A 86 2.79 -3.26 -16.05
C CYS A 86 3.77 -3.58 -17.20
N ASP A 87 4.24 -4.82 -17.23
CA ASP A 87 5.19 -5.38 -18.19
C ASP A 87 4.52 -6.33 -19.19
N GLN A 88 3.24 -6.66 -18.96
CA GLN A 88 2.45 -7.52 -19.84
C GLN A 88 1.58 -6.67 -20.77
N GLU A 89 1.65 -6.95 -22.07
CA GLU A 89 0.86 -6.24 -23.06
C GLU A 89 -0.51 -6.89 -23.25
N LEU A 90 -1.58 -6.12 -23.07
CA LEU A 90 -2.97 -6.60 -23.08
C LEU A 90 -3.58 -6.47 -24.48
N LYS A 91 -3.21 -7.40 -25.37
CA LYS A 91 -3.63 -7.38 -26.79
C LYS A 91 -4.76 -8.33 -27.15
N TYR A 92 -5.39 -8.98 -26.17
CA TYR A 92 -6.32 -10.06 -26.45
C TYR A 92 -7.46 -9.67 -27.42
N CYS A 93 -8.09 -8.49 -27.24
CA CYS A 93 -9.15 -8.01 -28.13
C CYS A 93 -8.66 -7.65 -29.55
N GLU A 94 -7.38 -7.36 -29.73
CA GLU A 94 -6.78 -7.00 -31.02
C GLU A 94 -6.34 -8.25 -31.80
N THR A 95 -5.84 -9.26 -31.09
CA THR A 95 -5.32 -10.50 -31.69
C THR A 95 -6.40 -11.56 -31.88
N ASN A 96 -7.45 -11.54 -31.06
CA ASN A 96 -8.56 -12.48 -31.17
C ASN A 96 -9.78 -11.78 -31.75
N ASN A 97 -10.46 -12.47 -32.67
CA ASN A 97 -11.72 -12.01 -33.24
C ASN A 97 -12.90 -12.29 -32.28
N VAL A 98 -12.79 -11.82 -31.04
CA VAL A 98 -13.88 -11.90 -30.06
C VAL A 98 -14.93 -10.86 -30.40
N THR A 99 -16.12 -11.31 -30.76
CA THR A 99 -17.25 -10.44 -31.04
C THR A 99 -18.04 -10.20 -29.75
N CYS A 100 -17.72 -9.13 -29.03
CA CYS A 100 -18.68 -8.54 -28.11
C CYS A 100 -19.90 -8.09 -28.93
N GLN A 101 -21.07 -8.64 -28.64
CA GLN A 101 -22.30 -8.44 -29.41
C GLN A 101 -23.04 -7.17 -28.98
N ASN A 102 -24.05 -6.77 -29.75
CA ASN A 102 -25.00 -5.72 -29.38
C ASN A 102 -24.36 -4.37 -29.01
N GLY A 103 -23.31 -3.97 -29.74
CA GLY A 103 -22.62 -2.69 -29.54
C GLY A 103 -21.72 -2.64 -28.30
N ALA A 104 -21.39 -3.79 -27.72
CA ALA A 104 -20.50 -3.86 -26.57
C ALA A 104 -19.02 -3.58 -26.93
N THR A 105 -18.27 -3.04 -25.97
CA THR A 105 -16.84 -2.74 -26.13
C THR A 105 -15.97 -3.85 -25.54
N CYS A 106 -15.04 -4.41 -26.31
CA CYS A 106 -14.08 -5.40 -25.82
C CYS A 106 -12.97 -4.70 -25.02
N VAL A 107 -12.64 -5.24 -23.84
CA VAL A 107 -11.52 -4.79 -23.01
C VAL A 107 -10.60 -5.97 -22.73
N SER A 108 -9.34 -5.87 -23.17
CA SER A 108 -8.30 -6.86 -22.87
C SER A 108 -7.96 -6.84 -21.38
N LEU A 109 -7.77 -8.02 -20.81
CA LEU A 109 -7.40 -8.24 -19.41
C LEU A 109 -6.20 -9.18 -19.34
N PRO A 110 -5.48 -9.23 -18.20
CA PRO A 110 -4.50 -10.27 -17.93
C PRO A 110 -5.11 -11.68 -18.05
N GLU A 111 -4.25 -12.68 -18.27
CA GLU A 111 -4.68 -14.08 -18.39
C GLU A 111 -5.37 -14.59 -17.12
N GLU A 112 -4.85 -14.20 -15.95
CA GLU A 112 -5.40 -14.49 -14.63
C GLU A 112 -6.84 -13.97 -14.42
N ASP A 113 -7.22 -12.90 -15.13
CA ASP A 113 -8.57 -12.32 -15.11
C ASP A 113 -9.46 -12.82 -16.26
N GLY A 114 -9.02 -13.84 -17.01
CA GLY A 114 -9.77 -14.46 -18.09
C GLY A 114 -9.61 -13.80 -19.46
N ASN A 115 -8.48 -13.10 -19.68
CA ASN A 115 -8.00 -12.51 -20.94
C ASN A 115 -8.80 -11.33 -21.52
N TYR A 116 -10.11 -11.29 -21.32
CA TYR A 116 -10.95 -10.19 -21.81
C TYR A 116 -12.29 -10.13 -21.07
N ARG A 117 -12.95 -8.99 -21.18
CA ARG A 117 -14.38 -8.84 -20.87
C ARG A 117 -15.07 -7.92 -21.87
N CYS A 118 -16.37 -8.12 -22.07
CA CYS A 118 -17.20 -7.22 -22.85
C CYS A 118 -17.93 -6.24 -21.93
N LEU A 119 -17.80 -4.94 -22.21
CA LEU A 119 -18.61 -3.89 -21.59
C LEU A 119 -19.94 -3.79 -22.34
N CYS A 120 -20.98 -4.41 -21.78
CA CYS A 120 -22.29 -4.48 -22.41
C CYS A 120 -23.00 -3.13 -22.42
N ALA A 121 -23.70 -2.83 -23.52
CA ALA A 121 -24.62 -1.71 -23.59
C ALA A 121 -25.83 -1.94 -22.67
N ASP A 122 -26.52 -0.86 -22.32
CA ASP A 122 -27.72 -0.91 -21.50
C ASP A 122 -28.77 -1.85 -22.10
N GLY A 123 -29.24 -2.80 -21.30
CA GLY A 123 -30.20 -3.82 -21.74
C GLY A 123 -29.61 -5.15 -22.18
N TYR A 124 -28.28 -5.31 -22.22
CA TYR A 124 -27.65 -6.59 -22.59
C TYR A 124 -26.84 -7.20 -21.43
N ILE A 125 -26.76 -8.53 -21.39
CA ILE A 125 -25.97 -9.34 -20.44
C ILE A 125 -25.35 -10.54 -21.15
N GLY A 126 -24.53 -11.31 -20.42
CA GLY A 126 -23.78 -12.44 -20.94
C GLY A 126 -22.29 -12.14 -21.03
N ARG A 127 -21.46 -13.16 -21.26
CA ARG A 127 -20.00 -12.99 -21.36
C ARG A 127 -19.63 -12.12 -22.56
N ASN A 128 -20.40 -12.27 -23.65
CA ASN A 128 -20.22 -11.59 -24.91
C ASN A 128 -21.38 -10.62 -25.20
N CYS A 129 -22.17 -10.26 -24.18
CA CYS A 129 -23.33 -9.38 -24.29
C CYS A 129 -24.40 -9.88 -25.27
N GLU A 130 -24.53 -11.21 -25.39
CA GLU A 130 -25.40 -11.91 -26.34
C GLU A 130 -26.88 -11.95 -25.92
N VAL A 131 -27.19 -11.71 -24.64
CA VAL A 131 -28.54 -11.84 -24.09
C VAL A 131 -29.19 -10.47 -23.88
N ASP A 132 -30.37 -10.26 -24.47
CA ASP A 132 -31.21 -9.09 -24.20
C ASP A 132 -31.98 -9.31 -22.88
N LYS A 133 -31.78 -8.42 -21.91
CA LYS A 133 -32.43 -8.43 -20.59
C LYS A 133 -33.96 -8.45 -20.72
N LYS A 134 -34.55 -7.90 -21.79
CA LYS A 134 -36.01 -7.90 -22.01
C LYS A 134 -36.54 -9.27 -22.43
N LYS A 135 -35.70 -10.12 -23.01
CA LYS A 135 -36.05 -11.48 -23.42
C LYS A 135 -35.85 -12.50 -22.31
N VAL A 136 -35.14 -12.11 -21.24
CA VAL A 136 -35.08 -12.84 -19.99
C VAL A 136 -36.29 -12.40 -19.17
N GLU A 137 -37.43 -13.04 -19.39
CA GLU A 137 -38.51 -12.96 -18.42
C GLU A 137 -37.99 -13.53 -17.10
N ILE A 138 -37.81 -12.67 -16.10
CA ILE A 138 -37.37 -13.05 -14.76
C ILE A 138 -38.53 -13.79 -14.10
N VAL A 139 -38.78 -15.03 -14.50
CA VAL A 139 -39.74 -15.89 -13.83
C VAL A 139 -39.11 -16.32 -12.51
N GLY A 140 -39.49 -15.64 -11.41
CA GLY A 140 -39.51 -16.29 -10.10
C GLY A 140 -38.43 -15.95 -9.08
N LEU A 141 -37.80 -14.77 -9.10
CA LEU A 141 -37.09 -14.28 -7.90
C LEU A 141 -37.92 -13.24 -7.15
N VAL A 142 -39.15 -13.61 -6.78
CA VAL A 142 -39.77 -12.98 -5.62
C VAL A 142 -39.07 -13.61 -4.41
N PRO A 143 -38.21 -12.88 -3.66
CA PRO A 143 -37.64 -13.42 -2.44
C PRO A 143 -38.81 -13.87 -1.55
N PRO A 144 -38.76 -15.08 -0.95
CA PRO A 144 -39.82 -15.52 -0.06
C PRO A 144 -40.01 -14.46 1.02
N LYS A 145 -41.24 -13.96 1.14
CA LYS A 145 -41.60 -12.97 2.15
C LYS A 145 -41.11 -13.52 3.50
N PRO A 146 -40.25 -12.80 4.24
CA PRO A 146 -39.78 -13.29 5.52
C PRO A 146 -41.00 -13.53 6.39
N SER A 147 -41.21 -14.79 6.78
CA SER A 147 -42.20 -15.12 7.79
C SER A 147 -41.71 -14.50 9.07
N LEU A 148 -42.47 -13.53 9.59
CA LEU A 148 -42.20 -12.87 10.86
C LEU A 148 -42.36 -13.92 11.96
N MET A 149 -41.30 -14.68 12.24
CA MET A 149 -41.21 -15.52 13.43
C MET A 149 -41.19 -14.57 14.61
N LEU A 150 -42.31 -14.49 15.34
CA LEU A 150 -42.41 -13.78 16.59
C LEU A 150 -41.37 -14.39 17.54
N LEU A 151 -40.25 -13.71 17.76
CA LEU A 151 -39.31 -14.04 18.82
C LEU A 151 -40.07 -13.95 20.15
N LYS A 152 -40.37 -15.10 20.75
CA LYS A 152 -40.84 -15.16 22.13
C LYS A 152 -39.68 -14.69 23.00
N SER A 153 -39.80 -13.47 23.51
CA SER A 153 -38.97 -12.93 24.58
C SER A 153 -39.17 -13.78 25.84
N THR A 154 -38.27 -14.75 26.05
CA THR A 154 -38.12 -15.37 27.37
C THR A 154 -37.33 -14.40 28.23
N THR A 155 -38.07 -13.66 29.06
CA THR A 155 -37.54 -12.85 30.15
C THR A 155 -36.93 -13.79 31.19
N THR A 156 -35.61 -13.83 31.27
CA THR A 156 -34.92 -14.44 32.41
C THR A 156 -34.40 -13.31 33.30
N THR A 157 -34.95 -13.26 34.50
CA THR A 157 -34.63 -12.33 35.59
C THR A 157 -33.18 -12.45 36.06
N PRO A 158 -32.59 -11.37 36.60
CA PRO A 158 -31.20 -11.35 37.06
C PRO A 158 -31.07 -11.88 38.48
N SER A 159 -30.05 -12.70 38.72
CA SER A 159 -29.59 -13.09 40.06
C SER A 159 -28.14 -12.68 40.27
N THR A 160 -27.95 -11.77 41.23
CA THR A 160 -26.71 -11.39 41.95
C THR A 160 -26.06 -12.62 42.64
N VAL A 161 -24.81 -12.72 43.08
CA VAL A 161 -23.61 -11.90 43.43
C VAL A 161 -22.41 -12.87 43.23
N SER A 162 -21.16 -12.48 43.01
CA SER A 162 -20.22 -12.02 44.05
C SER A 162 -18.89 -11.59 43.42
N GLU A 163 -18.41 -10.40 43.81
CA GLU A 163 -17.01 -10.02 43.75
C GLU A 163 -16.20 -10.88 44.72
N ASP A 164 -15.04 -11.38 44.28
CA ASP A 164 -13.85 -11.38 45.14
C ASP A 164 -12.55 -11.75 44.37
N LEU A 165 -11.50 -11.05 44.80
CA LEU A 165 -10.05 -11.29 44.68
C LEU A 165 -9.28 -10.91 43.40
N LEU A 166 -8.65 -9.74 43.49
CA LEU A 166 -7.31 -9.43 42.99
C LEU A 166 -6.26 -10.44 43.52
N LEU A 167 -5.23 -10.71 42.73
CA LEU A 167 -3.83 -10.70 43.19
C LEU A 167 -2.86 -10.57 42.00
N GLU A 168 -1.75 -9.89 42.30
CA GLU A 168 -0.69 -9.33 41.45
C GLU A 168 0.25 -10.40 40.86
N GLY A 169 1.07 -10.00 39.88
CA GLY A 169 2.19 -10.81 39.39
C GLY A 169 2.90 -10.17 38.21
N ASP A 170 4.05 -9.56 38.50
CA ASP A 170 4.99 -8.97 37.56
C ASP A 170 5.78 -10.07 36.84
N ASP A 171 5.88 -10.03 35.51
CA ASP A 171 6.84 -10.86 34.76
C ASP A 171 7.99 -9.98 34.26
N GLU A 172 9.12 -10.13 34.95
CA GLU A 172 10.47 -9.72 34.58
C GLU A 172 10.91 -10.36 33.26
N TYR A 173 11.54 -9.56 32.39
CA TYR A 173 12.26 -10.04 31.22
C TYR A 173 13.72 -10.25 31.63
N GLU A 174 14.12 -11.47 31.96
CA GLU A 174 15.53 -11.81 32.19
C GLU A 174 16.28 -12.04 30.87
N GLU A 175 17.44 -11.41 30.78
CA GLU A 175 18.49 -11.61 29.79
C GLU A 175 19.45 -12.68 30.34
N GLU A 176 19.60 -13.82 29.65
CA GLU A 176 20.61 -14.81 30.02
C GLU A 176 21.61 -15.06 28.88
N THR A 177 22.77 -14.41 29.04
CA THR A 177 24.03 -14.82 28.45
C THR A 177 24.58 -16.03 29.20
N THR A 178 24.98 -17.11 28.51
CA THR A 178 26.21 -17.88 28.83
C THR A 178 26.52 -18.99 27.81
N LYS A 179 27.81 -19.11 27.44
CA LYS A 179 28.45 -20.26 26.77
C LYS A 179 28.64 -21.41 27.77
N PRO A 180 28.97 -22.64 27.30
CA PRO A 180 30.34 -23.12 27.57
C PRO A 180 31.02 -23.96 26.45
N ASN A 181 32.36 -23.86 26.47
CA ASN A 181 33.46 -24.68 25.91
C ASN A 181 33.31 -26.21 26.18
N SER A 182 34.05 -27.20 25.65
CA SER A 182 35.27 -27.41 24.82
C SER A 182 35.33 -28.95 24.57
N SER A 183 35.87 -29.52 23.47
CA SER A 183 37.27 -29.97 23.39
C SER A 183 37.62 -30.61 22.03
N ILE A 184 38.65 -30.05 21.38
CA ILE A 184 39.92 -30.63 20.88
C ILE A 184 39.86 -31.95 20.07
N VAL A 185 40.36 -31.95 18.82
CA VAL A 185 41.68 -32.51 18.40
C VAL A 185 42.08 -31.95 17.02
N SER A 186 43.33 -31.52 16.96
CA SER A 186 44.12 -30.95 15.87
C SER A 186 44.27 -31.86 14.65
N LEU A 187 44.62 -31.30 13.48
CA LEU A 187 45.79 -31.72 12.70
C LEU A 187 46.17 -30.64 11.67
N VAL A 188 47.47 -30.58 11.45
CA VAL A 188 48.29 -29.57 10.79
C VAL A 188 48.22 -29.72 9.26
N ASN A 189 48.29 -28.63 8.51
CA ASN A 189 49.28 -28.46 7.43
C ASN A 189 49.16 -27.10 6.75
N GLU A 190 50.26 -26.37 6.83
CA GLU A 190 50.69 -25.33 5.90
C GLU A 190 50.82 -25.92 4.49
N ASN A 191 50.47 -25.16 3.46
CA ASN A 191 51.31 -25.08 2.28
C ASN A 191 51.09 -23.76 1.56
N GLU A 192 52.20 -23.04 1.46
CA GLU A 192 52.42 -21.75 0.85
C GLU A 192 52.40 -21.83 -0.68
N SER A 193 52.28 -20.65 -1.28
CA SER A 193 52.27 -20.27 -2.69
C SER A 193 53.24 -20.99 -3.67
N LEU A 194 52.86 -21.05 -4.95
CA LEU A 194 53.56 -20.46 -6.13
C LEU A 194 53.20 -21.21 -7.43
N ASN A 195 52.66 -20.52 -8.44
CA ASN A 195 53.27 -20.34 -9.78
C ASN A 195 52.27 -19.88 -10.87
N GLU A 196 52.57 -18.69 -11.40
CA GLU A 196 52.71 -18.31 -12.81
C GLU A 196 52.18 -19.20 -13.97
N THR A 197 51.48 -18.50 -14.88
CA THR A 197 51.51 -18.57 -16.36
C THR A 197 51.03 -19.84 -17.07
N ILE A 198 50.01 -19.67 -17.94
CA ILE A 198 49.98 -19.97 -19.39
C ILE A 198 48.92 -19.05 -20.02
#